data_AF-A0A3E0WKT7-F1
#
_entry.id   AF-A0A3E0WKT7-F1
#
_cell.length_a   1.000
_cell.length_b   1.000
_cell.length_c   1.000
_cell.angle_alpha   90.00
_cell.angle_beta   90.00
_cell.angle_gamma   90.00
#
_symmetry.space_group_name_H-M   'P 1'
#
loop_
_entity.id
_entity.type
_entity.pdbx_description
1 polymer ?
#
loop_
_entity_poly.entity_id
_entity_poly.type
_entity_poly.pdbx_seq_one_letter_code
_entity_poly.pdbx_strand_id
1 'polypeptide(L)'
;MGHGMRDFGLARPLTRFPRPGWAGFRVIGQQPAPEEPTVEALLVSTLLVALAEIGDKTQVATVVLAARFEETLLVIVGTTVGMLAANVPVVLAGGFAAEKLPLKLIRGIAALLFIGLGIYALLA
;
A
#
# COMPACT_ATOMS: atom_id res chain seq x y z
N MET A 1 -8.59 17.50 -73.22
CA MET A 1 -9.86 16.76 -73.32
C MET A 1 -9.68 15.48 -72.52
N GLY A 2 -10.28 15.40 -71.31
CA GLY A 2 -10.31 14.23 -70.40
C GLY A 2 -8.96 13.81 -69.80
N HIS A 3 -8.78 13.36 -68.55
CA HIS A 3 -9.62 13.04 -67.40
C HIS A 3 -8.61 13.04 -66.23
N GLY A 4 -8.76 13.80 -65.15
CA GLY A 4 -9.83 13.63 -64.17
C GLY A 4 -9.55 12.48 -63.18
N MET A 5 -8.29 12.20 -62.81
CA MET A 5 -7.94 11.22 -61.78
C MET A 5 -8.07 11.85 -60.39
N ARG A 6 -9.33 11.96 -59.97
CA ARG A 6 -9.76 12.45 -58.67
C ARG A 6 -9.29 11.46 -57.60
N ASP A 7 -8.43 11.96 -56.71
CA ASP A 7 -8.34 11.67 -55.29
C ASP A 7 -9.20 10.48 -54.83
N PHE A 8 -8.57 9.31 -54.79
CA PHE A 8 -9.06 8.18 -54.02
C PHE A 8 -9.04 8.60 -52.53
N GLY A 9 -10.14 9.19 -52.08
CA GLY A 9 -10.44 9.52 -50.69
C GLY A 9 -10.64 8.28 -49.82
N LEU A 10 -9.63 7.41 -49.72
CA LEU A 10 -9.64 6.20 -48.89
C LEU A 10 -8.65 6.26 -47.72
N ALA A 11 -8.52 7.42 -47.09
CA ALA A 11 -7.89 7.53 -45.77
C ALA A 11 -8.67 8.51 -44.89
N ARG A 12 -9.94 8.21 -44.64
CA ARG A 12 -10.55 8.67 -43.38
C ARG A 12 -10.35 7.56 -42.36
N PRO A 13 -9.45 7.71 -41.37
CA PRO A 13 -9.41 6.75 -40.27
C PRO A 13 -10.76 6.83 -39.56
N LEU A 14 -11.53 5.74 -39.62
CA LEU A 14 -12.75 5.54 -38.84
C LEU A 14 -12.40 5.29 -37.36
N THR A 15 -11.68 6.23 -36.74
CA THR A 15 -11.36 6.17 -35.31
C THR A 15 -11.63 7.51 -34.65
N ARG A 16 -12.79 8.12 -34.93
CA ARG A 16 -13.49 8.90 -33.90
C ARG A 16 -14.50 7.99 -33.25
N PHE A 17 -14.02 7.14 -32.33
CA PHE A 17 -14.93 6.59 -31.34
C PHE A 17 -15.51 7.78 -30.56
N PRO A 18 -16.85 7.90 -30.46
CA PRO A 18 -17.44 8.90 -29.59
C PRO A 18 -16.89 8.63 -28.18
N ARG A 19 -16.14 9.60 -27.62
CA ARG A 19 -15.70 9.52 -26.23
C ARG A 19 -16.97 9.47 -25.38
N PRO A 20 -17.26 8.36 -24.69
CA PRO A 20 -18.45 8.34 -23.86
C PRO A 20 -18.21 9.31 -22.69
N GLY A 21 -19.28 9.89 -22.16
CA GLY A 21 -19.27 11.02 -21.21
C GLY A 21 -18.55 10.82 -19.88
N TRP A 22 -17.81 9.72 -19.72
CA TRP A 22 -16.88 9.46 -18.63
C TRP A 22 -15.46 10.00 -18.90
N ALA A 23 -15.25 10.91 -19.86
CA ALA A 23 -13.95 11.49 -20.25
C ALA A 23 -13.11 12.15 -19.13
N GLY A 24 -13.60 12.20 -17.89
CA GLY A 24 -12.83 12.50 -16.68
C GLY A 24 -12.15 11.29 -16.03
N PHE A 25 -12.45 10.07 -16.47
CA PHE A 25 -11.82 8.84 -16.01
C PHE A 25 -10.50 8.65 -16.75
N ARG A 26 -9.42 9.22 -16.19
CA ARG A 26 -8.06 8.89 -16.58
C ARG A 26 -7.90 7.38 -16.42
N VAL A 27 -7.68 6.67 -17.54
CA VAL A 27 -7.31 5.26 -17.53
C VAL A 27 -5.99 5.15 -16.77
N ILE A 28 -6.06 4.65 -15.54
CA ILE A 28 -4.89 4.22 -14.75
C ILE A 28 -4.26 3.10 -15.57
N GLY A 29 -3.16 3.40 -16.28
CA GLY A 29 -2.62 2.54 -17.34
C GLY A 29 -2.18 3.27 -18.62
N GLN A 30 -2.48 4.56 -18.77
CA GLN A 30 -1.74 5.42 -19.72
C GLN A 30 -0.43 5.98 -19.13
N GLN A 31 -0.06 5.55 -17.92
CA GLN A 31 1.30 5.75 -17.43
C GLN A 31 2.21 4.96 -18.38
N PRO A 32 3.26 5.59 -18.94
CA PRO A 32 4.25 4.85 -19.73
C PRO A 32 4.69 3.63 -18.92
N ALA A 33 4.90 2.50 -19.60
CA ALA A 33 5.38 1.28 -18.94
C ALA A 33 6.52 1.67 -17.99
N PRO A 34 6.49 1.22 -16.73
CA PRO A 34 7.54 1.57 -15.78
C PRO A 34 8.88 1.28 -16.45
N GLU A 35 9.85 2.19 -16.32
CA GLU A 35 11.23 1.87 -16.67
C GLU A 35 11.57 0.53 -16.04
N GLU A 36 12.26 -0.34 -16.80
CA GLU A 36 12.79 -1.61 -16.29
C GLU A 36 13.32 -1.36 -14.87
N PRO A 37 12.96 -2.17 -13.86
CA PRO A 37 13.34 -1.89 -12.48
C PRO A 37 14.86 -1.84 -12.39
N THR A 38 15.41 -0.62 -12.46
CA THR A 38 16.85 -0.41 -12.41
C THR A 38 17.29 -0.79 -11.00
N VAL A 39 18.47 -1.42 -10.90
CA VAL A 39 19.09 -1.68 -9.59
C VAL A 39 19.16 -0.40 -8.75
N GLU A 40 19.36 0.75 -9.40
CA GLU A 40 19.25 2.08 -8.79
C GLU A 40 17.89 2.36 -8.15
N ALA A 41 16.78 2.10 -8.86
CA ALA A 41 15.44 2.29 -8.32
C ALA A 41 15.16 1.36 -7.14
N LEU A 42 15.64 0.11 -7.18
CA LEU A 42 15.54 -0.82 -6.06
C LEU A 42 16.36 -0.33 -4.86
N LEU A 43 17.60 0.10 -5.07
CA LEU A 43 18.47 0.60 -4.01
C LEU A 43 17.93 1.88 -3.38
N VAL A 44 17.51 2.85 -4.20
CA VAL A 44 16.95 4.13 -3.74
C VAL A 44 15.64 3.90 -2.97
N SER A 45 14.72 3.10 -3.51
CA SER A 45 13.47 2.80 -2.81
C SER A 45 13.70 2.02 -1.51
N THR A 46 14.61 1.05 -1.50
CA THR A 46 14.97 0.29 -0.30
C THR A 46 15.60 1.19 0.76
N LEU A 47 16.53 2.09 0.38
CA LEU A 47 17.14 3.05 1.31
C LEU A 47 16.13 4.03 1.88
N LEU A 48 15.25 4.57 1.04
CA LEU A 48 14.22 5.52 1.47
C LEU A 48 13.20 4.86 2.40
N VAL A 49 12.74 3.64 2.07
CA VAL A 49 11.80 2.88 2.93
C VAL A 49 12.50 2.46 4.22
N ALA A 50 13.73 1.95 4.15
CA ALA A 50 14.49 1.58 5.33
C ALA A 50 14.65 2.78 6.27
N LEU A 51 15.08 3.95 5.76
CA LEU A 51 15.19 5.19 6.54
C LEU A 51 13.86 5.66 7.11
N ALA A 52 12.77 5.53 6.35
CA ALA A 52 11.42 5.86 6.83
C ALA A 52 10.92 4.90 7.91
N GLU A 53 11.39 3.64 7.90
CA GLU A 53 11.03 2.62 8.89
C GLU A 53 12.03 2.50 10.06
N ILE A 54 13.23 3.08 9.98
CA ILE A 54 14.14 3.15 11.14
C ILE A 54 13.46 3.96 12.24
N GLY A 55 13.20 3.30 13.38
CA GLY A 55 12.49 3.90 14.49
C GLY A 55 10.97 3.76 14.43
N ASP A 56 10.45 2.84 13.61
CA ASP A 56 9.04 2.47 13.72
C ASP A 56 8.70 2.02 15.15
N LYS A 57 7.46 2.27 15.55
CA LYS A 57 6.92 1.99 16.90
C LYS A 57 7.17 0.54 17.30
N THR A 58 7.17 -0.38 16.33
CA THR A 58 7.44 -1.80 16.52
C THR A 58 8.90 -2.07 16.90
N GLN A 59 9.87 -1.33 16.32
CA GLN A 59 11.29 -1.41 16.70
C GLN A 59 11.50 -0.88 18.12
N VAL A 60 10.92 0.29 18.45
CA VAL A 60 11.02 0.87 19.80
C VAL A 60 10.41 -0.06 20.84
N ALA A 61 9.23 -0.62 20.58
CA ALA A 61 8.57 -1.56 21.48
C ALA A 61 9.41 -2.84 21.69
N THR A 62 10.00 -3.38 20.62
CA THR A 62 10.83 -4.60 20.69
C THR A 62 12.12 -4.35 21.48
N VAL A 63 12.78 -3.20 21.28
CA VAL A 63 14.00 -2.82 22.03
C VAL A 63 13.69 -2.61 23.51
N VAL A 64 12.58 -1.93 23.84
CA VAL A 64 12.14 -1.75 25.24
C VAL A 64 11.82 -3.11 25.88
N LEU A 65 11.20 -4.02 25.15
CA LEU A 65 10.88 -5.36 25.62
C LEU A 65 12.16 -6.19 25.84
N ALA A 66 13.10 -6.15 24.89
CA ALA A 66 14.41 -6.79 25.02
C ALA A 66 15.25 -6.20 26.16
N ALA A 67 15.12 -4.89 26.45
CA ALA A 67 15.78 -4.26 27.58
C ALA A 67 15.15 -4.62 28.94
N ARG A 68 13.87 -5.02 28.95
CA ARG A 68 13.13 -5.43 30.15
C ARG A 68 13.32 -6.90 30.50
N PHE A 69 13.58 -7.76 29.52
CA PHE A 69 13.66 -9.21 29.69
C PHE A 69 15.06 -9.72 29.32
N GLU A 70 15.72 -10.44 30.22
CA GLU A 70 17.05 -11.03 29.95
C GLU A 70 16.98 -12.08 28.82
N GLU A 71 15.83 -12.73 28.64
CA GLU A 71 15.57 -13.75 27.63
C GLU A 71 15.26 -13.15 26.25
N THR A 72 16.28 -12.56 25.62
CA THR A 72 16.17 -11.88 24.31
C THR A 72 15.60 -12.80 23.22
N LEU A 73 15.88 -14.09 23.26
CA LEU A 73 15.33 -15.06 22.29
C LEU A 73 13.80 -15.18 22.40
N LEU A 74 13.25 -15.18 23.60
CA LEU A 74 11.80 -15.23 23.80
C LEU A 74 11.13 -13.95 23.31
N VAL A 75 11.79 -12.79 23.44
CA VAL A 75 11.31 -11.52 22.89
C VAL A 75 11.26 -11.55 21.36
N ILE A 76 12.29 -12.09 20.71
CA ILE A 76 12.32 -12.23 19.25
C ILE A 76 11.22 -13.16 18.76
N VAL A 77 11.08 -14.34 19.37
CA VAL A 77 10.05 -15.31 18.99
C VAL A 77 8.65 -14.75 19.26
N GLY A 78 8.43 -14.14 20.42
CA GLY A 78 7.16 -13.54 20.80
C GLY A 78 6.72 -12.42 19.86
N THR A 79 7.63 -11.50 19.52
CA THR A 79 7.33 -10.41 18.58
C THR A 79 7.08 -10.93 17.15
N THR A 80 7.84 -11.91 16.69
CA THR A 80 7.65 -12.56 15.38
C THR A 80 6.27 -13.22 15.30
N VAL A 81 5.94 -14.07 16.28
CA VAL A 81 4.65 -14.77 16.33
C VAL A 81 3.49 -13.79 16.48
N GLY A 82 3.65 -12.76 17.32
CA GLY A 82 2.64 -11.71 17.50
C GLY A 82 2.36 -10.94 16.21
N MET A 83 3.40 -10.56 15.45
CA MET A 83 3.25 -9.90 14.16
C MET A 83 2.57 -10.80 13.12
N LEU A 84 2.95 -12.07 13.05
CA LEU A 84 2.27 -13.03 12.17
C LEU A 84 0.80 -13.18 12.53
N ALA A 85 0.48 -13.33 13.82
CA ALA A 85 -0.89 -13.44 14.29
C ALA A 85 -1.74 -12.20 13.97
N ALA A 86 -1.14 -11.00 13.99
CA ALA A 86 -1.83 -9.77 13.61
C ALA A 86 -2.02 -9.63 12.09
N ASN A 87 -1.01 -9.98 11.29
CA ASN A 87 -0.99 -9.71 9.85
C ASN A 87 -1.63 -10.82 9.01
N VAL A 88 -1.44 -12.10 9.37
CA VAL A 88 -1.94 -13.25 8.59
C VAL A 88 -3.46 -13.20 8.41
N PRO A 89 -4.29 -12.94 9.43
CA PRO A 89 -5.73 -12.83 9.23
C PRO A 89 -6.12 -11.69 8.29
N VAL A 90 -5.40 -10.57 8.33
CA VAL A 90 -5.64 -9.41 7.47
C VAL A 90 -5.31 -9.73 6.01
N VAL A 91 -4.19 -10.42 5.76
CA VAL A 91 -3.79 -10.85 4.41
C VAL A 91 -4.78 -11.88 3.86
N LEU A 92 -5.17 -12.87 4.66
CA LEU A 92 -6.16 -13.89 4.26
C LEU A 92 -7.55 -13.27 4.02
N ALA A 93 -7.93 -12.25 4.78
CA ALA A 93 -9.17 -11.51 4.62
C ALA A 93 -9.09 -10.35 3.60
N GLY A 94 -7.95 -10.16 2.94
CA GLY A 94 -7.57 -8.92 2.23
C GLY A 94 -8.57 -8.42 1.19
N GLY A 95 -9.30 -9.33 0.53
CA GLY A 95 -10.36 -8.95 -0.41
C GLY A 95 -11.67 -8.47 0.23
N PHE A 96 -12.02 -8.99 1.42
CA PHE A 96 -13.30 -8.69 2.09
C PHE A 96 -13.18 -7.54 3.10
N ALA A 97 -12.03 -7.41 3.74
CA ALA A 97 -11.76 -6.41 4.77
C ALA A 97 -11.55 -5.00 4.18
N ALA A 98 -10.90 -4.88 3.02
CA ALA A 98 -10.57 -3.60 2.42
C ALA A 98 -11.79 -2.80 1.93
N GLU A 99 -12.86 -3.48 1.47
CA GLU A 99 -14.07 -2.81 0.95
C GLU A 99 -15.12 -2.54 2.03
N LYS A 100 -15.11 -3.27 3.15
CA LYS A 100 -16.19 -3.23 4.15
C LYS A 100 -15.83 -2.61 5.50
N LEU A 101 -14.55 -2.34 5.78
CA LEU A 101 -14.14 -1.77 7.06
C LEU A 101 -13.99 -0.24 6.99
N PRO A 102 -14.94 0.55 7.55
CA PRO A 102 -14.82 1.99 7.56
C PRO A 102 -13.68 2.43 8.50
N LEU A 103 -12.73 3.19 7.97
CA LEU A 103 -11.54 3.69 8.69
C LEU A 103 -11.86 4.41 10.00
N LYS A 104 -13.04 5.05 10.11
CA LYS A 104 -13.50 5.70 11.34
C LYS A 104 -13.68 4.71 12.50
N LEU A 105 -14.24 3.53 12.22
CA LEU A 105 -14.43 2.47 13.23
C LEU A 105 -13.08 1.90 13.67
N ILE A 106 -12.18 1.62 12.73
CA ILE A 106 -10.83 1.11 13.04
C ILE A 106 -10.10 2.07 13.97
N ARG A 107 -10.09 3.37 13.64
CA ARG A 107 -9.45 4.40 14.47
C ARG A 107 -10.12 4.56 15.84
N GLY A 108 -11.46 4.51 15.89
CA GLY A 108 -12.20 4.60 17.14
C GLY A 108 -11.88 3.44 18.10
N ILE A 109 -11.85 2.21 17.57
CA ILE A 109 -11.47 1.01 18.35
C ILE A 109 -10.02 1.10 18.81
N ALA A 110 -9.09 1.47 17.92
CA ALA A 110 -7.68 1.62 18.27
C ALA A 110 -7.46 2.67 19.37
N ALA A 111 -8.15 3.82 19.30
CA ALA A 111 -8.08 4.85 20.33
C ALA A 111 -8.60 4.35 21.69
N LEU A 112 -9.72 3.64 21.70
CA LEU A 112 -10.28 3.03 22.92
C LEU A 112 -9.32 2.00 23.54
N LEU A 113 -8.72 1.14 22.72
CA LEU A 113 -7.72 0.17 23.18
C LEU A 113 -6.50 0.87 23.78
N PHE A 114 -5.99 1.92 23.14
CA PHE A 114 -4.85 2.69 23.68
C PHE A 114 -5.17 3.38 25.01
N ILE A 115 -6.37 3.95 25.15
CA ILE A 115 -6.81 4.53 26.42
C ILE A 115 -6.88 3.44 27.50
N GLY A 116 -7.49 2.29 27.18
CA GLY A 116 -7.59 1.17 28.11
C GLY A 116 -6.22 0.64 28.54
N LEU A 117 -5.29 0.46 27.59
CA LEU A 117 -3.92 0.03 27.89
C LEU A 117 -3.16 1.07 28.72
N GLY A 118 -3.36 2.36 28.43
CA GLY A 118 -2.76 3.46 29.19
C GLY A 118 -3.25 3.50 30.65
N ILE A 119 -4.55 3.30 30.87
CA ILE A 119 -5.13 3.19 32.22
C ILE A 119 -4.56 1.95 32.92
N TYR A 120 -4.51 0.80 32.24
CA TYR A 120 -3.93 -0.42 32.81
C TYR A 120 -2.47 -0.22 33.22
N ALA A 121 -1.64 0.36 32.35
CA ALA A 121 -0.24 0.63 32.63
C ALA A 121 -0.01 1.65 33.75
N LEU A 122 -0.98 2.53 34.03
CA LEU A 122 -0.95 3.45 35.16
C LEU A 122 -1.33 2.78 36.49
N LEU A 123 -2.14 1.72 36.45
CA LEU A 123 -2.66 1.03 37.63
C LEU A 123 -1.88 -0.24 38.01
N ALA A 124 -1.19 -0.86 37.05
CA ALA A 124 -0.34 -2.03 37.22
C ALA A 124 1.08 -1.66 37.63
#